data_AF-A0A9N7KX27-F1
#
_entry.id   AF-A0A9N7KX27-F1
#
_cell.length_a   1.000
_cell.length_b   1.000
_cell.length_c   1.000
_cell.angle_alpha   90.00
_cell.angle_beta   90.00
_cell.angle_gamma   90.00
#
_symmetry.space_group_name_H-M   'P 1'
#
loop_
_entity.id
_entity.type
_entity.pdbx_description
1 polymer ?
#
loop_
_entity_poly.entity_id
_entity_poly.type
_entity_poly.pdbx_seq_one_letter_code
_entity_poly.pdbx_strand_id
1 'polypeptide(L)'
;MKGSYGALVGCDAGFLNAARLKGSHAAIKSGMLCAEAASDAIAAGCQYDELTGFSESFEGTWLHGSIKISRTASRRVRCCALAEGLHAGLVADGLPWDCLR
;
A
#
# COMPACT_ATOMS: atom_id res chain seq x y z
N MET A 1 12.59 28.45 -4.28
CA MET A 1 11.23 27.98 -3.95
C MET A 1 10.99 26.73 -4.76
N LYS A 2 10.99 25.54 -4.15
CA LYS A 2 10.66 24.27 -4.84
C LYS A 2 9.21 23.94 -4.50
N GLY A 3 8.28 24.38 -5.33
CA GLY A 3 6.89 23.94 -5.24
C GLY A 3 6.79 22.54 -5.86
N SER A 4 6.28 21.57 -5.10
CA SER A 4 5.98 20.23 -5.63
C SER A 4 4.64 20.29 -6.35
N TYR A 5 4.63 20.06 -7.67
CA TYR A 5 3.43 20.05 -8.50
C TYR A 5 3.17 18.61 -8.95
N GLY A 6 2.16 17.97 -8.36
CA GLY A 6 1.72 16.63 -8.78
C GLY A 6 1.44 15.70 -7.61
N ALA A 7 0.54 14.75 -7.87
CA ALA A 7 0.17 13.70 -6.94
C ALA A 7 0.22 12.35 -7.66
N LEU A 8 0.72 11.33 -6.97
CA LEU A 8 0.62 9.95 -7.43
C LEU A 8 -0.65 9.33 -6.86
N VAL A 9 -1.44 8.69 -7.72
CA VAL A 9 -2.68 7.99 -7.34
C VAL A 9 -2.73 6.58 -7.92
N GLY A 10 -3.62 5.75 -7.38
CA GLY A 10 -3.82 4.37 -7.84
C GLY A 10 -2.64 3.42 -7.62
N CYS A 11 -2.38 2.58 -8.63
CA CYS A 11 -1.37 1.52 -8.55
C CYS A 11 0.06 2.08 -8.51
N ASP A 12 0.31 3.20 -9.20
CA ASP A 12 1.63 3.86 -9.19
C ASP A 12 1.96 4.44 -7.81
N ALA A 13 0.94 4.81 -7.04
CA ALA A 13 1.06 5.21 -5.64
C ALA A 13 1.10 4.01 -4.65
N GLY A 14 0.94 2.79 -5.12
CA GLY A 14 0.94 1.59 -4.28
C GLY A 14 -0.37 1.35 -3.50
N PHE A 15 -1.50 1.89 -3.96
CA PHE A 15 -2.82 1.67 -3.32
C PHE A 15 -3.45 0.31 -3.66
N LEU A 16 -2.73 -0.59 -4.34
CA LEU A 16 -3.22 -1.89 -4.76
C LEU A 16 -3.39 -2.87 -3.57
N ASN A 17 -4.59 -3.42 -3.43
CA ASN A 17 -4.80 -4.64 -2.63
C ASN A 17 -4.62 -5.88 -3.51
N ALA A 18 -3.39 -6.40 -3.55
CA ALA A 18 -3.03 -7.56 -4.36
C ALA A 18 -3.72 -8.85 -3.88
N ALA A 19 -3.85 -9.03 -2.57
CA ALA A 19 -4.48 -10.22 -1.97
C ALA A 19 -5.95 -10.39 -2.36
N ARG A 20 -6.64 -9.29 -2.68
CA ARG A 20 -8.04 -9.29 -3.11
C ARG A 20 -8.25 -8.93 -4.59
N LEU A 21 -7.17 -8.78 -5.35
CA LEU A 21 -7.18 -8.31 -6.75
C LEU A 21 -8.01 -7.02 -6.96
N LYS A 22 -8.01 -6.12 -5.98
CA LYS A 22 -8.76 -4.85 -6.01
C LYS A 22 -7.84 -3.68 -6.33
N GLY A 23 -7.56 -3.49 -7.61
CA GLY A 23 -6.82 -2.34 -8.14
C GLY A 23 -7.74 -1.20 -8.59
N SER A 24 -8.73 -1.49 -9.45
CA SER A 24 -9.56 -0.45 -10.08
C SER A 24 -10.36 0.38 -9.08
N HIS A 25 -10.97 -0.26 -8.08
CA HIS A 25 -11.70 0.44 -7.01
C HIS A 25 -10.78 1.33 -6.17
N ALA A 26 -9.54 0.87 -5.92
CA ALA A 26 -8.55 1.64 -5.18
C ALA A 26 -8.09 2.87 -6.00
N ALA A 27 -7.85 2.67 -7.30
CA ALA A 27 -7.49 3.75 -8.22
C ALA A 27 -8.57 4.83 -8.29
N ILE A 28 -9.84 4.44 -8.53
CA ILE A 28 -10.97 5.38 -8.58
C ILE A 28 -11.13 6.14 -7.27
N LYS A 29 -11.09 5.45 -6.13
CA LYS A 29 -11.26 6.11 -4.82
C LYS A 29 -10.11 7.06 -4.49
N SER A 30 -8.87 6.68 -4.77
CA SER A 30 -7.71 7.56 -4.58
C SER A 30 -7.73 8.76 -5.52
N GLY A 31 -8.16 8.59 -6.78
CA GLY A 31 -8.28 9.69 -7.74
C GLY A 31 -9.36 10.69 -7.33
N MET A 32 -10.50 10.21 -6.86
CA MET A 32 -11.60 11.06 -6.36
C MET A 32 -11.17 11.90 -5.16
N LEU A 33 -10.54 11.30 -4.15
CA LEU A 33 -10.03 12.04 -2.99
C LEU A 33 -8.95 13.06 -3.38
N CYS A 34 -8.08 12.71 -4.34
CA CYS A 34 -7.07 13.63 -4.85
C CYS A 34 -7.71 14.81 -5.60
N ALA A 35 -8.76 14.56 -6.38
CA ALA A 35 -9.48 15.60 -7.10
C ALA A 35 -10.25 16.54 -6.18
N GLU A 36 -10.90 16.00 -5.14
CA GLU A 36 -11.57 16.80 -4.09
C GLU A 36 -10.56 17.72 -3.39
N ALA A 37 -9.46 17.16 -2.89
CA ALA A 37 -8.43 17.94 -2.21
C ALA A 37 -7.79 19.00 -3.15
N ALA A 38 -7.57 18.67 -4.43
CA ALA A 38 -7.04 19.62 -5.40
C ALA A 38 -8.03 20.76 -5.70
N SER A 39 -9.32 20.45 -5.81
CA SER A 39 -10.37 21.46 -5.99
C SER A 39 -10.42 22.42 -4.80
N ASP A 40 -10.36 21.90 -3.58
CA ASP A 40 -10.38 22.72 -2.37
C ASP A 40 -9.13 23.62 -2.25
N ALA A 41 -7.96 23.09 -2.59
CA ALA A 41 -6.71 23.87 -2.62
C ALA A 41 -6.75 25.01 -3.65
N ILE A 42 -7.32 24.75 -4.84
CA ILE A 42 -7.50 25.77 -5.88
C ILE A 42 -8.50 26.83 -5.39
N ALA A 43 -9.61 26.43 -4.77
CA ALA A 43 -10.62 27.35 -4.23
C ALA A 43 -10.06 28.21 -3.08
N ALA A 44 -9.14 27.68 -2.27
CA ALA A 44 -8.44 28.40 -1.21
C ALA A 44 -7.32 29.34 -1.74
N GLY A 45 -7.01 29.31 -3.03
CA GLY A 45 -5.99 30.15 -3.65
C GLY A 45 -4.55 29.65 -3.42
N CYS A 46 -4.37 28.40 -2.99
CA CYS A 46 -3.05 27.78 -2.85
C CYS A 46 -2.44 27.53 -4.23
N GLN A 47 -1.17 27.90 -4.41
CA GLN A 47 -0.51 27.83 -5.73
C GLN A 47 0.65 26.83 -5.79
N TYR A 48 1.31 26.55 -4.65
CA TYR A 48 2.50 25.70 -4.59
C TYR A 48 2.64 24.94 -3.26
N ASP A 49 1.56 24.84 -2.49
CA ASP A 49 1.56 24.18 -1.20
C ASP A 49 1.31 22.68 -1.32
N GLU A 50 1.77 21.96 -0.30
CA GLU A 50 1.56 20.52 -0.19
C GLU A 50 0.07 20.21 0.06
N LEU A 51 -0.45 19.22 -0.65
CA LEU A 51 -1.83 18.77 -0.60
C LEU A 51 -2.11 17.89 0.63
N THR A 52 -2.00 18.48 1.82
CA THR A 52 -2.17 17.78 3.11
C THR A 52 -3.59 17.21 3.30
N GLY A 53 -4.60 17.91 2.78
CA GLY A 53 -6.01 17.49 2.86
C GLY A 53 -6.30 16.14 2.19
N PHE A 54 -5.49 15.74 1.20
CA PHE A 54 -5.59 14.40 0.60
C PHE A 54 -5.20 13.31 1.59
N SER A 55 -4.09 13.47 2.29
CA SER A 55 -3.58 12.49 3.26
C SER A 55 -4.55 12.29 4.42
N GLU A 56 -5.09 13.38 4.98
CA GLU A 56 -6.08 13.31 6.07
C GLU A 56 -7.37 12.60 5.63
N SER A 57 -7.91 12.99 4.47
CA SER A 57 -9.13 12.38 3.92
C SER A 57 -8.92 10.90 3.60
N PHE A 58 -7.71 10.52 3.19
CA PHE A 58 -7.37 9.14 2.90
C PHE A 58 -7.36 8.24 4.14
N GLU A 59 -6.82 8.70 5.26
CA GLU A 59 -6.70 7.92 6.50
C GLU A 59 -8.06 7.46 7.06
N GLY A 60 -9.10 8.27 6.89
CA GLY A 60 -10.47 7.95 7.30
C GLY A 60 -11.19 6.94 6.41
N THR A 61 -10.60 6.51 5.29
CA THR A 61 -11.29 5.67 4.31
C THR A 61 -11.06 4.17 4.51
N TRP A 62 -12.00 3.36 4.00
CA TRP A 62 -11.86 1.90 3.93
C TRP A 62 -10.64 1.44 3.12
N LEU A 63 -10.17 2.27 2.19
CA LEU A 63 -9.04 1.99 1.33
C LEU A 63 -7.75 1.90 2.15
N HIS A 64 -7.55 2.83 3.08
CA HIS A 64 -6.39 2.86 3.98
C HIS A 64 -6.27 1.57 4.81
N GLY A 65 -7.37 1.14 5.44
CA GLY A 65 -7.41 -0.12 6.18
C GLY A 65 -7.12 -1.34 5.30
N SER A 66 -7.67 -1.36 4.08
CA SER A 66 -7.45 -2.44 3.12
C SER A 66 -5.98 -2.58 2.70
N ILE A 67 -5.27 -1.47 2.54
CA ILE A 67 -3.84 -1.45 2.18
C ILE A 67 -2.98 -1.93 3.34
N LYS A 68 -3.26 -1.53 4.59
CA LYS A 68 -2.55 -2.03 5.77
C LYS A 68 -2.61 -3.56 5.85
N ILE A 69 -3.80 -4.12 5.66
CA ILE A 69 -4.00 -5.57 5.67
C ILE A 69 -3.22 -6.24 4.53
N SER A 70 -3.31 -5.71 3.30
CA SER A 70 -2.58 -6.22 2.13
C SER A 70 -1.06 -6.25 2.33
N ARG A 71 -0.49 -5.21 2.95
CA ARG A 71 0.96 -5.11 3.24
C ARG A 71 1.39 -6.14 4.28
N THR A 72 0.61 -6.29 5.35
CA THR A 72 0.88 -7.31 6.39
C THR A 72 0.74 -8.72 5.82
N ALA A 73 -0.28 -8.99 5.02
CA ALA A 73 -0.47 -10.28 4.35
C ALA A 73 0.72 -10.62 3.43
N SER A 74 1.16 -9.68 2.59
CA SER A 74 2.30 -9.88 1.70
C SER A 74 3.61 -10.12 2.46
N ARG A 75 3.80 -9.43 3.60
CA ARG A 75 4.95 -9.67 4.48
C ARG A 75 4.90 -11.06 5.13
N ARG A 76 3.71 -11.51 5.52
CA ARG A 76 3.51 -12.83 6.13
C ARG A 76 3.78 -13.96 5.13
N VAL A 77 3.30 -13.82 3.89
CA VAL A 77 3.60 -14.78 2.81
C VAL A 77 5.10 -14.86 2.55
N ARG A 78 5.81 -13.73 2.47
CA ARG A 78 7.28 -13.74 2.32
C ARG A 78 8.00 -14.40 3.49
N CYS A 79 7.54 -14.17 4.73
CA CYS A 79 8.14 -14.77 5.91
C CYS A 79 7.92 -16.30 5.93
N CYS A 80 6.69 -16.75 5.65
CA CYS A 80 6.38 -18.18 5.57
C CYS A 80 7.14 -18.86 4.43
N ALA A 81 7.19 -18.26 3.23
CA ALA A 81 7.93 -18.84 2.11
C ALA A 81 9.44 -18.95 2.40
N LEU A 82 10.01 -17.99 3.13
CA LEU A 82 11.42 -18.07 3.57
C LEU A 82 11.61 -19.19 4.60
N ALA A 83 10.70 -19.31 5.57
CA ALA A 83 10.76 -20.34 6.60
C ALA A 83 10.56 -21.75 6.02
N GLU A 84 9.56 -21.94 5.15
CA GLU A 84 9.33 -23.19 4.43
C GLU A 84 10.49 -23.52 3.49
N GLY A 85 11.05 -22.53 2.80
CA GLY A 85 12.23 -22.71 1.96
C GLY A 85 13.47 -23.14 2.77
N LEU A 86 13.67 -22.55 3.95
CA LEU A 86 14.75 -22.94 4.87
C LEU A 86 14.52 -24.36 5.42
N HIS A 87 13.30 -24.68 5.86
CA HIS A 87 12.95 -26.03 6.32
C HIS A 87 13.15 -27.06 5.20
N ALA A 88 12.68 -26.77 3.98
CA ALA A 88 12.85 -27.65 2.83
C ALA A 88 14.33 -27.88 2.50
N GLY A 89 15.16 -26.83 2.58
CA GLY A 89 16.61 -26.94 2.39
C GLY A 89 17.27 -27.83 3.45
N LEU A 90 16.96 -27.61 4.73
CA LEU A 90 17.51 -28.39 5.84
C LEU A 90 17.11 -29.87 5.77
N VAL A 91 15.85 -30.16 5.39
CA VAL A 91 15.37 -31.53 5.17
C VAL A 91 16.08 -32.18 3.97
N ALA A 92 16.33 -31.42 2.89
CA ALA A 92 17.06 -31.92 1.73
C ALA A 92 18.53 -32.26 2.04
N ASP A 93 19.16 -31.54 2.96
CA ASP A 93 20.51 -31.82 3.47
C ASP A 93 20.57 -33.01 4.46
N GLY A 94 19.45 -33.69 4.70
CA GLY A 94 19.38 -34.92 5.49
C GLY A 94 19.25 -34.70 6.99
N LEU A 95 18.93 -33.48 7.45
CA LEU A 95 18.61 -33.25 8.85
C LEU A 95 17.26 -33.90 9.20
N PRO A 96 17.20 -34.77 10.22
CA PRO A 96 15.95 -35.38 10.63
C PRO A 96 14.99 -34.30 11.15
N TRP A 97 13.72 -34.43 10.74
CA TRP A 97 12.60 -33.53 11.11
C TRP A 97 12.50 -33.28 12.63
N ASP A 98 12.95 -34.23 13.44
CA ASP A 98 12.94 -34.16 14.91
C ASP A 98 13.88 -33.09 15.48
N CYS A 99 14.84 -32.59 14.72
CA CYS A 99 15.78 -31.54 15.16
C CYS A 99 15.31 -30.10 14.90
N LEU A 100 14.18 -29.89 14.21
CA LEU A 100 13.72 -28.58 13.72
C LEU A 100 12.47 -28.04 14.45
N ARG A 101 12.07 -28.68 15.55
CA ARG A 101 10.91 -28.31 16.37
C ARG A 101 11.32 -27.72 17.72
#